data_AF-A0A8H6XH47-F1
#
_entry.id   AF-A0A8H6XH47-F1
#
_cell.length_a   1.000
_cell.length_b   1.000
_cell.length_c   1.000
_cell.angle_alpha   90.00
_cell.angle_beta   90.00
_cell.angle_gamma   90.00
#
_symmetry.space_group_name_H-M   'P 1'
#
loop_
_entity.id
_entity.type
_entity.pdbx_description
1 polymer ?
#
loop_
_entity_poly.entity_id
_entity_poly.type
_entity_poly.pdbx_seq_one_letter_code
_entity_poly.pdbx_strand_id
1 'polypeptide(L)'
;MAIPPANRVPYEIIGEILAPLLKHSDKVFRDQSAKPLLDPPGFPLSSYLLVCKAWLRAAAPLLYRVIILRTTPQAEALQAVLRSNKELGLSIKKLRIEAGFPNAIHTILESAPNITDLFLSLFIWESDDVRGLCSGLPLISPRRVILRDGVEAFTISNLEGPRENRQIDQLFDTLVALIPKWDKLQTFDFPYIARRDEENALDVRAKALASALEKSQSLKILIMRVENRVPAYLRELVNVRSLKSIHFILSQSIFYGSAMQASRLENMRRSISRDPAFKALATFDALDDDDDEQDTGLHDDDDDAVLNPTRHAPAPPKKKQKPIPWAQDLLELQRISNIGRTVKDLQINLMGIVGGLKVIDPKILAPFTKLTRLQWSIRGDKFSWSKPPPGFSALPRLEEFKCSDPYPTLLDIVRQQPLNSLRDVELSGEVNVPASVAFLRCKGAGLERLVSTTEILIKSDVFNICTNLRTLKSAQPGIYCQSEFLTANFFACVTPQITLSELHFVSGTLLPVRQNLDAKKSARPEKATIEHVFGQLEPESFPALKEIQMDDIRWPISEREAWEDHWIPISVILARKGITVFDKERRRGPTGKRLGTMVRLGAVTGA
;
A
#
# COMPACT_ATOMS: atom_id res chain seq x y z
N MET A 1 18.70 62.30 -16.32
CA MET A 1 18.16 61.14 -17.06
C MET A 1 17.23 60.38 -16.12
N ALA A 2 15.97 60.17 -16.50
CA ALA A 2 15.10 59.28 -15.73
C ALA A 2 15.54 57.83 -15.98
N ILE A 3 15.76 57.07 -14.92
CA ILE A 3 15.93 55.61 -15.03
C ILE A 3 14.61 55.05 -15.58
N PRO A 4 14.60 54.30 -16.69
CA PRO A 4 13.36 53.69 -17.18
C PRO A 4 12.76 52.83 -16.05
N PRO A 5 11.46 52.94 -15.74
CA PRO A 5 10.85 52.16 -14.67
C PRO A 5 11.09 50.68 -14.96
N ALA A 6 11.79 50.01 -14.04
CA ALA A 6 12.40 48.70 -14.28
C ALA A 6 11.45 47.74 -15.01
N ASN A 7 11.92 47.22 -16.15
CA ASN A 7 11.14 46.52 -17.16
C ASN A 7 10.09 45.58 -16.54
N ARG A 8 8.82 45.94 -16.69
CA ARG A 8 7.71 45.05 -16.30
C ARG A 8 7.70 43.86 -17.25
N VAL A 9 8.14 42.70 -16.76
CA VAL A 9 7.99 41.42 -17.45
C VAL A 9 6.50 41.24 -17.80
N PRO A 10 6.14 40.99 -19.07
CA PRO A 10 4.75 40.77 -19.47
C PRO A 10 4.10 39.61 -18.71
N TYR A 11 2.79 39.67 -18.49
CA TYR A 11 2.08 38.63 -17.73
C TYR A 11 2.16 37.25 -18.40
N GLU A 12 2.26 37.25 -19.73
CA GLU A 12 2.44 36.09 -20.60
C GLU A 12 3.73 35.35 -20.24
N ILE A 13 4.85 36.09 -20.15
CA ILE A 13 6.17 35.53 -19.81
C ILE A 13 6.20 35.01 -18.36
N ILE A 14 5.57 35.73 -17.42
CA ILE A 14 5.41 35.23 -16.04
C ILE A 14 4.57 33.94 -16.03
N GLY A 15 3.50 33.90 -16.84
CA GLY A 15 2.64 32.74 -17.00
C GLY A 15 3.37 31.54 -17.60
N GLU A 16 4.22 31.73 -18.61
CA GLU A 16 5.03 30.68 -19.22
C GLU A 16 6.08 30.10 -18.25
N ILE A 17 6.74 30.96 -17.45
CA ILE A 17 7.68 30.54 -16.39
C ILE A 17 6.96 29.73 -15.31
N LEU A 18 5.75 30.14 -14.91
CA LEU A 18 4.98 29.51 -13.84
C LEU A 18 4.18 28.28 -14.29
N ALA A 19 3.82 28.19 -15.57
CA ALA A 19 3.04 27.09 -16.12
C ALA A 19 3.61 25.69 -15.79
N PRO A 20 4.90 25.37 -16.00
CA PRO A 20 5.44 24.07 -15.63
C PRO A 20 5.47 23.83 -14.12
N LEU A 21 5.67 24.89 -13.30
CA LEU A 21 5.73 24.79 -11.83
C LEU A 21 4.35 24.57 -11.18
N LEU A 22 3.29 25.11 -11.79
CA LEU A 22 1.90 25.02 -11.30
C LEU A 22 1.08 23.92 -11.99
N LYS A 23 1.65 23.22 -12.99
CA LYS A 23 0.96 22.17 -13.75
C LYS A 23 1.01 20.84 -13.01
N HIS A 24 -0.09 20.49 -12.34
CA HIS A 24 -0.35 19.11 -11.95
C HIS A 24 -0.38 18.20 -13.20
N SER A 25 0.39 17.11 -13.17
CA SER A 25 0.41 16.12 -14.25
C SER A 25 -0.94 15.40 -14.36
N ASP A 26 -1.27 14.88 -15.54
CA ASP A 26 -2.52 14.12 -15.69
C ASP A 26 -2.49 12.81 -14.90
N LYS A 27 -1.30 12.22 -14.73
CA LYS A 27 -1.00 11.07 -13.87
C LYS A 27 -1.37 11.37 -12.41
N VAL A 28 -0.88 12.49 -11.86
CA VAL A 28 -1.23 12.95 -10.50
C VAL A 28 -2.73 13.21 -10.33
N PHE A 29 -3.39 13.83 -11.32
CA PHE A 29 -4.85 14.03 -11.26
C PHE A 29 -5.64 12.71 -11.27
N ARG A 30 -5.15 11.72 -12.02
CA ARG A 30 -5.74 10.37 -12.15
C ARG A 30 -5.39 9.42 -11.03
N ASP A 31 -4.31 9.67 -10.27
CA ASP A 31 -3.76 8.69 -9.34
C ASP A 31 -4.80 8.20 -8.31
N GLN A 32 -5.12 6.91 -8.37
CA GLN A 32 -6.08 6.25 -7.48
C GLN A 32 -5.37 5.58 -6.29
N SER A 33 -4.06 5.71 -6.15
CA SER A 33 -3.35 5.17 -5.00
C SER A 33 -3.93 5.72 -3.69
N ALA A 34 -3.88 4.90 -2.63
CA ALA A 34 -4.24 5.33 -1.27
C ALA A 34 -3.14 6.20 -0.63
N LYS A 35 -1.98 6.33 -1.29
CA LYS A 35 -0.93 7.25 -0.85
C LYS A 35 -1.52 8.66 -0.95
N PRO A 36 -1.48 9.47 0.13
CA PRO A 36 -1.77 10.88 -0.03
C PRO A 36 -0.83 11.42 -1.11
N LEU A 37 -1.37 12.20 -2.06
CA LEU A 37 -0.52 13.10 -2.86
C LEU A 37 0.09 14.08 -1.87
N LEU A 38 1.21 13.69 -1.27
CA LEU A 38 2.12 14.59 -0.61
C LEU A 38 2.67 15.48 -1.72
N ASP A 39 2.57 16.79 -1.53
CA ASP A 39 3.34 17.70 -2.36
C ASP A 39 4.82 17.23 -2.28
N PRO A 40 5.52 17.09 -3.43
CA PRO A 40 6.92 16.68 -3.41
C PRO A 40 7.69 17.62 -2.49
N PRO A 41 8.62 17.10 -1.65
CA PRO A 41 9.18 17.83 -0.51
C PRO A 41 9.74 19.20 -0.94
N GLY A 42 8.98 20.25 -0.66
CA GLY A 42 9.10 21.53 -1.34
C GLY A 42 8.07 22.57 -0.88
N PHE A 43 8.17 23.77 -1.44
CA PHE A 43 7.33 24.90 -1.05
C PHE A 43 5.88 24.74 -1.55
N PRO A 44 4.85 25.09 -0.75
CA PRO A 44 3.47 25.07 -1.22
C PRO A 44 3.29 25.92 -2.48
N LEU A 45 2.56 25.43 -3.49
CA LEU A 45 2.37 26.13 -4.77
C LEU A 45 1.74 27.53 -4.62
N SER A 46 0.98 27.75 -3.54
CA SER A 46 0.44 29.07 -3.18
C SER A 46 1.51 30.11 -2.86
N SER A 47 2.74 29.71 -2.49
CA SER A 47 3.86 30.60 -2.18
C SER A 47 4.25 31.46 -3.39
N TYR A 48 4.11 30.94 -4.61
CA TYR A 48 4.36 31.70 -5.85
C TYR A 48 3.40 32.89 -6.02
N LEU A 49 2.21 32.86 -5.39
CA LEU A 49 1.27 33.98 -5.41
C LEU A 49 1.76 35.17 -4.57
N LEU A 50 2.66 34.94 -3.60
CA LEU A 50 3.09 35.93 -2.61
C LEU A 50 4.28 36.78 -3.07
N VAL A 51 4.91 36.44 -4.21
CA VAL A 51 6.09 37.14 -4.72
C VAL A 51 5.81 38.60 -5.05
N CYS A 52 4.77 38.88 -5.86
CA CYS A 52 4.29 40.24 -6.13
C CYS A 52 2.89 40.22 -6.77
N LYS A 53 2.25 41.39 -6.86
CA LYS A 53 0.93 41.55 -7.52
C LYS A 53 0.91 41.10 -8.99
N ALA A 54 2.04 41.13 -9.70
CA ALA A 54 2.12 40.67 -11.08
C ALA A 54 2.11 39.13 -11.16
N TRP A 55 2.88 38.48 -10.28
CA TRP A 55 2.88 37.02 -10.13
C TRP A 55 1.50 36.53 -9.69
N LEU A 56 0.88 37.13 -8.67
CA LEU A 56 -0.49 36.78 -8.25
C LEU A 56 -1.48 36.75 -9.42
N ARG A 57 -1.45 37.75 -10.31
CA ARG A 57 -2.36 37.84 -11.47
C ARG A 57 -2.09 36.79 -12.55
N ALA A 58 -0.82 36.54 -12.88
CA ALA A 58 -0.45 35.53 -13.87
C ALA A 58 -0.63 34.09 -13.34
N ALA A 59 -0.35 33.89 -12.05
CA ALA A 59 -0.33 32.59 -11.39
C ALA A 59 -1.73 32.09 -11.00
N ALA A 60 -2.63 32.96 -10.55
CA ALA A 60 -3.93 32.52 -10.02
C ALA A 60 -4.76 31.71 -11.05
N PRO A 61 -4.90 32.10 -12.33
CA PRO A 61 -5.60 31.28 -13.32
C PRO A 61 -4.93 29.92 -13.57
N LEU A 62 -3.61 29.82 -13.39
CA LEU A 62 -2.85 28.58 -13.54
C LEU A 62 -3.03 27.66 -12.32
N LEU A 63 -2.93 28.21 -11.11
CA LEU A 63 -3.12 27.46 -9.85
C LEU A 63 -4.55 26.92 -9.74
N TYR A 64 -5.57 27.71 -10.09
CA TYR A 64 -6.97 27.28 -10.02
C TYR A 64 -7.36 26.35 -11.18
N ARG A 65 -6.48 26.08 -12.16
CA ARG A 65 -6.80 25.25 -13.33
C ARG A 65 -7.12 23.80 -12.98
N VAL A 66 -6.46 23.26 -11.95
CA VAL A 66 -6.63 21.90 -11.44
C VAL A 66 -6.87 21.97 -9.94
N ILE A 67 -8.05 21.57 -9.50
CA ILE A 67 -8.46 21.57 -8.10
C ILE A 67 -8.61 20.13 -7.60
N ILE A 68 -8.06 19.84 -6.42
CA ILE A 68 -8.22 18.56 -5.71
C ILE A 68 -8.82 18.87 -4.33
N LEU A 69 -10.03 18.39 -4.08
CA LEU A 69 -10.75 18.55 -2.82
C LEU A 69 -10.80 17.21 -2.08
N ARG A 70 -10.17 17.17 -0.90
CA ARG A 70 -10.12 16.00 -0.01
C ARG A 70 -10.83 16.18 1.31
N THR A 71 -11.02 17.44 1.72
CA THR A 71 -11.51 17.78 3.06
C THR A 71 -12.52 18.93 2.99
N THR A 72 -13.48 18.94 3.90
CA THR A 72 -14.50 19.99 3.99
C THR A 72 -13.91 21.40 4.09
N PRO A 73 -12.85 21.67 4.89
CA PRO A 73 -12.23 23.00 4.93
C PRO A 73 -11.63 23.46 3.60
N GLN A 74 -11.10 22.55 2.76
CA GLN A 74 -10.63 22.90 1.41
C GLN A 74 -11.79 23.33 0.51
N ALA A 75 -12.90 22.60 0.56
CA ALA A 75 -14.09 22.91 -0.22
C ALA A 75 -14.73 24.25 0.22
N GLU A 76 -14.84 24.49 1.53
CA GLU A 76 -15.36 25.74 2.09
C GLU A 76 -14.46 26.94 1.77
N ALA A 77 -13.13 26.79 1.90
CA ALA A 77 -12.17 27.83 1.52
C ALA A 77 -12.28 28.16 0.02
N LEU A 78 -12.39 27.15 -0.85
CA LEU A 78 -12.60 27.37 -2.28
C LEU A 78 -13.94 28.06 -2.55
N GLN A 79 -15.04 27.65 -1.91
CA GLN A 79 -16.34 28.32 -2.02
C GLN A 79 -16.25 29.80 -1.62
N ALA A 80 -15.57 30.13 -0.52
CA ALA A 80 -15.38 31.51 -0.08
C ALA A 80 -14.60 32.36 -1.09
N VAL A 81 -13.55 31.80 -1.70
CA VAL A 81 -12.81 32.47 -2.78
C VAL A 81 -13.67 32.66 -4.01
N LEU A 82 -14.39 31.64 -4.48
CA LEU A 82 -15.21 31.74 -5.71
C LEU A 82 -16.41 32.68 -5.56
N ARG A 83 -17.01 32.78 -4.36
CA ARG A 83 -18.01 33.81 -4.04
C ARG A 83 -17.45 35.22 -4.14
N SER A 84 -16.21 35.41 -3.70
CA SER A 84 -15.51 36.71 -3.69
C SER A 84 -14.92 37.08 -5.07
N ASN A 85 -14.56 36.08 -5.87
CA ASN A 85 -13.96 36.23 -7.20
C ASN A 85 -14.43 35.11 -8.13
N LYS A 86 -15.52 35.38 -8.87
CA LYS A 86 -16.13 34.43 -9.81
C LYS A 86 -15.26 34.13 -11.04
N GLU A 87 -14.34 35.02 -11.42
CA GLU A 87 -13.47 34.83 -12.59
C GLU A 87 -12.49 33.66 -12.41
N LEU A 88 -12.08 33.38 -11.17
CA LEU A 88 -11.26 32.21 -10.85
C LEU A 88 -12.00 30.90 -11.11
N GLY A 89 -13.33 30.88 -10.95
CA GLY A 89 -14.15 29.71 -11.25
C GLY A 89 -14.15 29.34 -12.73
N LEU A 90 -14.11 30.35 -13.62
CA LEU A 90 -13.97 30.15 -15.06
C LEU A 90 -12.62 29.53 -15.46
N SER A 91 -11.60 29.67 -14.62
CA SER A 91 -10.25 29.12 -14.82
C SER A 91 -10.16 27.62 -14.49
N ILE A 92 -11.04 27.12 -13.61
CA ILE A 92 -11.09 25.69 -13.23
C ILE A 92 -11.45 24.85 -14.47
N LYS A 93 -10.56 23.93 -14.85
CA LYS A 93 -10.77 22.96 -15.94
C LYS A 93 -10.83 21.52 -15.44
N LYS A 94 -10.05 21.19 -14.42
CA LYS A 94 -10.07 19.86 -13.78
C LYS A 94 -10.49 19.98 -12.32
N LEU A 95 -11.45 19.17 -11.90
CA LEU A 95 -11.92 19.11 -10.52
C LEU A 95 -11.93 17.66 -10.04
N ARG A 96 -11.24 17.39 -8.92
CA ARG A 96 -11.21 16.11 -8.23
C ARG A 96 -11.88 16.23 -6.86
N ILE A 97 -12.80 15.32 -6.57
CA ILE A 97 -13.65 15.31 -5.38
C ILE A 97 -13.51 13.94 -4.72
N GLU A 98 -12.96 13.89 -3.51
CA GLU A 98 -12.69 12.64 -2.78
C GLU A 98 -13.65 12.35 -1.60
N ALA A 99 -14.61 13.24 -1.29
CA ALA A 99 -15.61 13.03 -0.24
C ALA A 99 -16.93 13.80 -0.51
N GLY A 100 -17.98 13.55 0.28
CA GLY A 100 -19.25 14.28 0.18
C GLY A 100 -19.21 15.64 0.89
N PHE A 101 -18.82 16.70 0.16
CA PHE A 101 -18.79 18.07 0.69
C PHE A 101 -20.19 18.73 0.63
N PRO A 102 -20.82 19.10 1.77
CA PRO A 102 -22.26 19.42 1.82
C PRO A 102 -22.71 20.57 0.91
N ASN A 103 -22.61 21.84 1.36
CA ASN A 103 -23.10 23.00 0.62
C ASN A 103 -22.01 23.66 -0.24
N ALA A 104 -20.74 23.35 0.01
CA ALA A 104 -19.60 23.95 -0.69
C ALA A 104 -19.61 23.65 -2.19
N ILE A 105 -19.84 22.37 -2.53
CA ILE A 105 -19.62 21.85 -3.88
C ILE A 105 -20.64 22.34 -4.91
N HIS A 106 -21.88 22.60 -4.49
CA HIS A 106 -22.90 23.20 -5.36
C HIS A 106 -22.44 24.55 -5.91
N THR A 107 -22.02 25.47 -5.03
CA THR A 107 -21.50 26.79 -5.42
C THR A 107 -20.21 26.69 -6.23
N ILE A 108 -19.35 25.70 -5.97
CA ILE A 108 -18.13 25.47 -6.75
C ILE A 108 -18.49 25.07 -8.19
N LEU A 109 -19.40 24.12 -8.37
CA LEU A 109 -19.85 23.65 -9.69
C LEU A 109 -20.61 24.74 -10.45
N GLU A 110 -21.49 25.49 -9.78
CA GLU A 110 -22.17 26.68 -10.31
C GLU A 110 -21.17 27.75 -10.79
N SER A 111 -20.09 27.98 -10.03
CA SER A 111 -19.05 28.96 -10.38
C SER A 111 -18.06 28.46 -11.43
N ALA A 112 -18.06 27.16 -11.74
CA ALA A 112 -17.07 26.50 -12.59
C ALA A 112 -17.69 25.76 -13.80
N PRO A 113 -18.50 26.43 -14.66
CA PRO A 113 -19.15 25.81 -15.83
C PRO A 113 -18.15 25.30 -16.89
N ASN A 114 -16.86 25.63 -16.74
CA ASN A 114 -15.78 25.28 -17.64
C ASN A 114 -15.03 23.98 -17.28
N ILE A 115 -15.50 23.22 -16.28
CA ILE A 115 -14.92 21.92 -15.92
C ILE A 115 -15.00 20.96 -17.12
N THR A 116 -13.85 20.61 -17.68
CA THR A 116 -13.71 19.61 -18.74
C THR A 116 -13.41 18.22 -18.19
N ASP A 117 -12.83 18.14 -17.00
CA ASP A 117 -12.37 16.90 -16.39
C ASP A 117 -12.87 16.78 -14.96
N LEU A 118 -13.74 15.82 -14.71
CA LEU A 118 -14.27 15.51 -13.38
C LEU A 118 -13.68 14.19 -12.89
N PHE A 119 -13.03 14.20 -11.74
CA PHE A 119 -12.75 12.99 -10.95
C PHE A 119 -13.69 12.98 -9.75
N LEU A 120 -14.40 11.88 -9.55
CA LEU A 120 -15.34 11.70 -8.44
C LEU A 120 -15.07 10.38 -7.73
N SER A 121 -14.82 10.45 -6.42
CA SER A 121 -14.82 9.27 -5.57
C SER A 121 -16.20 9.00 -5.00
N LEU A 122 -16.61 7.74 -5.02
CA LEU A 122 -17.76 7.20 -4.31
C LEU A 122 -17.37 6.66 -2.92
N PHE A 123 -16.12 6.85 -2.47
CA PHE A 123 -15.69 6.55 -1.10
C PHE A 123 -16.20 7.64 -0.14
N ILE A 124 -17.51 7.61 0.08
CA ILE A 124 -18.29 8.59 0.84
C ILE A 124 -18.67 7.94 2.16
N TRP A 125 -18.50 8.65 3.27
CA TRP A 125 -18.85 8.15 4.59
C TRP A 125 -20.34 8.31 4.86
N GLU A 126 -20.90 7.53 5.79
CA GLU A 126 -22.32 7.67 6.18
C GLU A 126 -22.64 9.06 6.75
N SER A 127 -21.64 9.71 7.36
CA SER A 127 -21.71 11.07 7.89
C SER A 127 -21.59 12.20 6.86
N ASP A 128 -21.25 11.88 5.61
CA ASP A 128 -21.11 12.87 4.55
C ASP A 128 -22.48 13.26 3.97
N ASP A 129 -22.53 14.38 3.23
CA ASP A 129 -23.77 14.86 2.59
C ASP A 129 -23.54 15.07 1.09
N VAL A 130 -24.22 14.28 0.25
CA VAL A 130 -24.09 14.37 -1.21
C VAL A 130 -25.09 15.33 -1.86
N ARG A 131 -25.99 15.98 -1.12
CA ARG A 131 -27.07 16.80 -1.71
C ARG A 131 -26.52 17.96 -2.56
N GLY A 132 -25.40 18.57 -2.16
CA GLY A 132 -24.71 19.58 -2.97
C GLY A 132 -24.08 19.02 -4.24
N LEU A 133 -23.57 17.78 -4.21
CA LEU A 133 -23.09 17.08 -5.40
C LEU A 133 -24.25 16.80 -6.36
N CYS A 134 -25.30 16.15 -5.87
CA CYS A 134 -26.44 15.75 -6.70
C CYS A 134 -27.14 16.94 -7.37
N SER A 135 -27.20 18.09 -6.68
CA SER A 135 -27.77 19.33 -7.22
C SER A 135 -26.81 20.15 -8.09
N GLY A 136 -25.49 20.03 -7.89
CA GLY A 136 -24.47 20.76 -8.64
C GLY A 136 -23.97 20.06 -9.90
N LEU A 137 -23.93 18.73 -9.94
CA LEU A 137 -23.53 17.95 -11.13
C LEU A 137 -24.35 18.23 -12.41
N PRO A 138 -25.67 18.53 -12.36
CA PRO A 138 -26.44 18.94 -13.53
C PRO A 138 -25.98 20.28 -14.14
N LEU A 139 -25.23 21.11 -13.41
CA LEU A 139 -24.77 22.44 -13.86
C LEU A 139 -23.53 22.37 -14.77
N ILE A 140 -22.89 21.20 -14.88
CA ILE A 140 -21.72 20.96 -15.72
C ILE A 140 -21.97 19.86 -16.75
N SER A 141 -21.22 19.90 -17.84
CA SER A 141 -21.15 18.82 -18.84
C SER A 141 -19.68 18.53 -19.13
N PRO A 142 -19.04 17.65 -18.33
CA PRO A 142 -17.61 17.36 -18.45
C PRO A 142 -17.31 16.59 -19.74
N ARG A 143 -16.10 16.79 -20.28
CA ARG A 143 -15.58 16.01 -21.42
C ARG A 143 -15.01 14.66 -21.00
N ARG A 144 -14.44 14.59 -19.80
CA ARG A 144 -13.88 13.38 -19.21
C ARG A 144 -14.40 13.22 -17.79
N VAL A 145 -14.89 12.02 -17.48
CA VAL A 145 -15.27 11.61 -16.13
C VAL A 145 -14.39 10.44 -15.72
N ILE A 146 -13.82 10.53 -14.53
CA ILE A 146 -13.10 9.45 -13.86
C ILE A 146 -13.87 9.14 -12.59
N LEU A 147 -14.48 7.96 -12.54
CA LEU A 147 -15.20 7.49 -11.37
C LEU A 147 -14.31 6.51 -10.61
N ARG A 148 -14.28 6.62 -9.28
CA ARG A 148 -13.60 5.68 -8.38
C ARG A 148 -14.60 5.17 -7.37
N ASP A 149 -14.87 3.88 -7.35
CA ASP A 149 -15.63 3.25 -6.26
C ASP A 149 -14.67 2.69 -5.19
N GLY A 150 -15.06 2.72 -3.92
CA GLY A 150 -14.20 2.40 -2.78
C GLY A 150 -13.99 0.90 -2.54
N VAL A 151 -14.65 0.07 -3.34
CA VAL A 151 -14.87 -1.37 -3.15
C VAL A 151 -13.59 -2.20 -3.10
N GLU A 152 -12.55 -1.78 -3.82
CA GLU A 152 -11.24 -2.43 -3.80
C GLU A 152 -10.61 -2.45 -2.39
N ALA A 153 -10.79 -1.38 -1.61
CA ALA A 153 -10.25 -1.29 -0.25
C ALA A 153 -10.97 -2.24 0.73
N PHE A 154 -12.28 -2.45 0.55
CA PHE A 154 -13.05 -3.34 1.40
C PHE A 154 -12.76 -4.82 1.10
N THR A 155 -12.65 -5.19 -0.18
CA THR A 155 -12.45 -6.61 -0.55
C THR A 155 -11.09 -7.19 -0.17
N ILE A 156 -10.05 -6.37 0.06
CA ILE A 156 -8.76 -6.83 0.60
C ILE A 156 -8.84 -7.12 2.11
N SER A 157 -9.81 -6.53 2.81
CA SER A 157 -9.86 -6.56 4.28
C SER A 157 -10.68 -7.71 4.90
N ASN A 158 -11.40 -8.50 4.09
CA ASN A 158 -12.42 -9.47 4.54
C ASN A 158 -13.47 -8.91 5.52
N LEU A 159 -13.56 -7.58 5.66
CA LEU A 159 -14.62 -6.91 6.42
C LEU A 159 -15.94 -7.06 5.68
N GLU A 160 -17.03 -7.11 6.45
CA GLU A 160 -18.41 -7.25 5.99
C GLU A 160 -18.67 -6.39 4.73
N GLY A 161 -19.30 -7.00 3.73
CA GLY A 161 -19.50 -6.39 2.40
C GLY A 161 -20.10 -4.99 2.45
N PRO A 162 -19.90 -4.17 1.41
CA PRO A 162 -20.10 -2.72 1.44
C PRO A 162 -21.44 -2.35 2.08
N ARG A 163 -21.38 -1.82 3.31
CA ARG A 163 -22.56 -1.42 4.10
C ARG A 163 -23.44 -0.50 3.27
N GLU A 164 -24.76 -0.68 3.38
CA GLU A 164 -25.77 0.11 2.65
C GLU A 164 -25.64 1.61 2.94
N ASN A 165 -24.82 2.32 2.17
CA ASN A 165 -24.68 3.77 2.30
C ASN A 165 -25.58 4.48 1.30
N ARG A 166 -26.73 4.94 1.80
CA ARG A 166 -27.73 5.71 1.05
C ARG A 166 -27.17 6.98 0.39
N GLN A 167 -26.10 7.57 0.92
CA GLN A 167 -25.43 8.71 0.29
C GLN A 167 -24.74 8.30 -1.02
N ILE A 168 -24.13 7.11 -1.04
CA ILE A 168 -23.52 6.55 -2.25
C ILE A 168 -24.61 6.22 -3.27
N ASP A 169 -25.69 5.55 -2.85
CA ASP A 169 -26.79 5.20 -3.76
C ASP A 169 -27.45 6.46 -4.37
N GLN A 170 -27.74 7.48 -3.55
CA GLN A 170 -28.31 8.74 -4.02
C GLN A 170 -27.39 9.45 -5.05
N LEU A 171 -26.08 9.48 -4.82
CA LEU A 171 -25.12 10.05 -5.76
C LEU A 171 -25.01 9.20 -7.03
N PHE A 172 -24.98 7.88 -6.88
CA PHE A 172 -24.88 6.93 -7.99
C PHE A 172 -26.09 7.01 -8.92
N ASP A 173 -27.30 7.01 -8.38
CA ASP A 173 -28.55 7.20 -9.14
C ASP A 173 -28.56 8.54 -9.88
N THR A 174 -28.02 9.60 -9.24
CA THR A 174 -27.89 10.91 -9.87
C THR A 174 -26.91 10.87 -11.06
N LEU A 175 -25.79 10.16 -10.95
CA LEU A 175 -24.84 9.96 -12.06
C LEU A 175 -25.49 9.19 -13.22
N VAL A 176 -26.17 8.08 -12.92
CA VAL A 176 -26.91 7.27 -13.91
C VAL A 176 -27.95 8.12 -14.66
N ALA A 177 -28.64 9.03 -13.96
CA ALA A 177 -29.61 9.95 -14.56
C ALA A 177 -29.01 11.14 -15.33
N LEU A 178 -27.72 11.44 -15.16
CA LEU A 178 -27.02 12.57 -15.80
C LEU A 178 -26.12 12.18 -16.96
N ILE A 179 -25.50 11.00 -16.95
CA ILE A 179 -24.61 10.52 -18.01
C ILE A 179 -25.23 10.59 -19.42
N PRO A 180 -26.51 10.22 -19.65
CA PRO A 180 -27.16 10.37 -20.96
C PRO A 180 -27.37 11.84 -21.39
N LYS A 181 -27.32 12.80 -20.46
CA LYS A 181 -27.57 14.23 -20.68
C LYS A 181 -26.30 15.04 -20.91
N TRP A 182 -25.12 14.51 -20.58
CA TRP A 182 -23.84 15.19 -20.77
C TRP A 182 -23.40 15.17 -22.24
N ASP A 183 -23.88 16.14 -23.01
CA ASP A 183 -23.59 16.41 -24.43
C ASP A 183 -22.09 16.42 -24.81
N LYS A 184 -21.21 16.68 -23.83
CA LYS A 184 -19.76 16.81 -24.03
C LYS A 184 -18.96 15.58 -23.60
N LEU A 185 -19.57 14.59 -22.93
CA LEU A 185 -18.87 13.44 -22.36
C LEU A 185 -18.23 12.60 -23.47
N GLN A 186 -16.91 12.64 -23.61
CA GLN A 186 -16.15 11.93 -24.62
C GLN A 186 -15.33 10.77 -24.05
N THR A 187 -14.90 10.88 -22.79
CA THR A 187 -14.09 9.84 -22.12
C THR A 187 -14.69 9.49 -20.76
N PHE A 188 -14.86 8.21 -20.49
CA PHE A 188 -15.31 7.72 -19.18
C PHE A 188 -14.34 6.64 -18.68
N ASP A 189 -13.78 6.83 -17.48
CA ASP A 189 -12.97 5.83 -16.78
C ASP A 189 -13.85 5.10 -15.75
N PHE A 190 -14.05 3.80 -16.00
CA PHE A 190 -15.03 2.94 -15.35
C PHE A 190 -14.49 2.37 -14.03
N PRO A 191 -15.25 2.48 -12.92
CA PRO A 191 -14.71 2.20 -11.58
C PRO A 191 -14.64 0.72 -11.22
N TYR A 192 -15.41 -0.15 -11.91
CA TYR A 192 -15.59 -1.53 -11.50
C TYR A 192 -14.61 -2.47 -12.20
N ILE A 193 -13.86 -3.24 -11.40
CA ILE A 193 -13.07 -4.37 -11.87
C ILE A 193 -13.98 -5.59 -12.08
N ALA A 194 -13.80 -6.25 -13.22
CA ALA A 194 -14.48 -7.50 -13.56
C ALA A 194 -13.94 -8.70 -12.76
N ARG A 195 -14.55 -8.99 -11.60
CA ARG A 195 -14.28 -10.21 -10.82
C ARG A 195 -15.07 -11.41 -11.33
N ARG A 196 -14.66 -12.60 -10.89
CA ARG A 196 -14.94 -13.87 -11.57
C ARG A 196 -16.30 -14.50 -11.20
N ASP A 197 -16.74 -14.34 -9.95
CA ASP A 197 -17.66 -15.30 -9.31
C ASP A 197 -18.86 -14.68 -8.54
N GLU A 198 -19.19 -13.40 -8.73
CA GLU A 198 -20.18 -12.71 -7.89
C GLU A 198 -21.30 -11.96 -8.64
N GLU A 199 -22.56 -12.41 -8.48
CA GLU A 199 -23.78 -11.64 -8.78
C GLU A 199 -24.08 -10.60 -7.65
N ASN A 200 -23.05 -9.95 -7.13
CA ASN A 200 -23.16 -9.02 -6.01
C ASN A 200 -23.71 -7.64 -6.43
N ALA A 201 -24.09 -6.81 -5.46
CA ALA A 201 -24.62 -5.44 -5.69
C ALA A 201 -23.72 -4.55 -6.57
N LEU A 202 -22.43 -4.86 -6.64
CA LEU A 202 -21.45 -4.27 -7.55
C LEU A 202 -21.81 -4.46 -9.02
N ASP A 203 -22.29 -5.65 -9.39
CA ASP A 203 -22.73 -5.96 -10.75
C ASP A 203 -24.04 -5.23 -11.08
N VAL A 204 -24.89 -4.95 -10.09
CA VAL A 204 -26.10 -4.11 -10.26
C VAL A 204 -25.71 -2.67 -10.59
N ARG A 205 -24.79 -2.05 -9.83
CA ARG A 205 -24.27 -0.70 -10.15
C ARG A 205 -23.50 -0.69 -11.47
N ALA A 206 -22.64 -1.67 -11.73
CA ALA A 206 -21.89 -1.76 -12.98
C ALA A 206 -22.81 -1.87 -14.21
N LYS A 207 -23.87 -2.70 -14.15
CA LYS A 207 -24.93 -2.77 -15.16
C LYS A 207 -25.65 -1.42 -15.32
N ALA A 208 -26.16 -0.82 -14.24
CA ALA A 208 -26.86 0.46 -14.31
C ALA A 208 -26.01 1.58 -14.94
N LEU A 209 -24.71 1.61 -14.64
CA LEU A 209 -23.75 2.53 -15.22
C LEU A 209 -23.49 2.23 -16.70
N ALA A 210 -23.37 0.96 -17.08
CA ALA A 210 -23.24 0.54 -18.47
C ALA A 210 -24.49 0.93 -19.29
N SER A 211 -25.71 0.62 -18.81
CA SER A 211 -26.96 1.01 -19.47
C SER A 211 -27.22 2.53 -19.50
N ALA A 212 -26.53 3.31 -18.67
CA ALA A 212 -26.52 4.78 -18.75
C ALA A 212 -25.55 5.28 -19.83
N LEU A 213 -24.35 4.71 -19.88
CA LEU A 213 -23.34 4.99 -20.90
C LEU A 213 -23.79 4.55 -22.30
N GLU A 214 -24.57 3.46 -22.43
CA GLU A 214 -25.19 3.02 -23.69
C GLU A 214 -26.02 4.15 -24.35
N LYS A 215 -26.67 4.98 -23.52
CA LYS A 215 -27.54 6.07 -23.96
C LYS A 215 -26.79 7.37 -24.23
N SER A 216 -25.48 7.44 -23.98
CA SER A 216 -24.68 8.63 -24.27
C SER A 216 -24.42 8.75 -25.78
N GLN A 217 -24.75 9.93 -26.34
CA GLN A 217 -24.54 10.23 -27.77
C GLN A 217 -23.15 10.77 -28.08
N SER A 218 -22.37 11.09 -27.05
CA SER A 218 -21.10 11.82 -27.14
C SER A 218 -19.88 10.97 -26.77
N LEU A 219 -20.08 9.83 -26.09
CA LEU A 219 -19.04 8.97 -25.54
C LEU A 219 -18.22 8.35 -26.68
N LYS A 220 -16.90 8.55 -26.66
CA LYS A 220 -15.95 8.07 -27.70
C LYS A 220 -14.94 7.07 -27.16
N ILE A 221 -14.56 7.20 -25.90
CA ILE A 221 -13.48 6.43 -25.27
C ILE A 221 -13.99 5.92 -23.92
N LEU A 222 -14.03 4.61 -23.76
CA LEU A 222 -14.20 3.97 -22.46
C LEU A 222 -12.82 3.51 -21.96
N ILE A 223 -12.48 3.79 -20.71
CA ILE A 223 -11.29 3.27 -20.04
C ILE A 223 -11.78 2.30 -18.96
N MET A 224 -11.16 1.13 -18.87
CA MET A 224 -11.60 0.06 -17.98
C MET A 224 -10.45 -0.65 -17.29
N ARG A 225 -10.54 -0.81 -15.98
CA ARG A 225 -9.68 -1.73 -15.21
C ARG A 225 -10.26 -3.13 -15.28
N VAL A 226 -9.43 -4.09 -15.68
CA VAL A 226 -9.84 -5.47 -15.92
C VAL A 226 -8.81 -6.44 -15.38
N GLU A 227 -9.31 -7.54 -14.83
CA GLU A 227 -8.48 -8.54 -14.17
C GLU A 227 -8.18 -9.75 -15.06
N ASN A 228 -9.23 -10.44 -15.54
CA ASN A 228 -9.11 -11.74 -16.19
C ASN A 228 -10.10 -11.98 -17.34
N ARG A 229 -11.22 -11.24 -17.38
CA ARG A 229 -12.31 -11.42 -18.36
C ARG A 229 -12.97 -10.08 -18.68
N VAL A 230 -13.63 -10.03 -19.84
CA VAL A 230 -14.57 -8.95 -20.21
C VAL A 230 -15.88 -9.21 -19.47
N PRO A 231 -16.37 -8.29 -18.62
CA PRO A 231 -17.65 -8.47 -17.94
C PRO A 231 -18.83 -8.38 -18.90
N ALA A 232 -19.90 -9.12 -18.61
CA ALA A 232 -21.02 -9.32 -19.53
C ALA A 232 -21.79 -8.03 -19.88
N TYR A 233 -21.91 -7.10 -18.92
CA TYR A 233 -22.62 -5.82 -19.08
C TYR A 233 -21.98 -4.91 -20.15
N LEU A 234 -20.71 -5.13 -20.53
CA LEU A 234 -20.08 -4.33 -21.59
C LEU A 234 -20.61 -4.61 -22.98
N ARG A 235 -21.36 -5.71 -23.19
CA ARG A 235 -22.01 -5.98 -24.47
C ARG A 235 -23.03 -4.90 -24.83
N GLU A 236 -23.66 -4.27 -23.83
CA GLU A 236 -24.53 -3.10 -24.01
C GLU A 236 -23.73 -1.92 -24.59
N LEU A 237 -22.50 -1.70 -24.12
CA LEU A 237 -21.67 -0.58 -24.56
C LEU A 237 -21.18 -0.69 -26.01
N VAL A 238 -21.18 -1.89 -26.61
CA VAL A 238 -20.85 -2.03 -28.04
C VAL A 238 -21.94 -1.43 -28.95
N ASN A 239 -23.16 -1.21 -28.44
CA ASN A 239 -24.23 -0.54 -29.17
C ASN A 239 -24.07 1.00 -29.25
N VAL A 240 -23.14 1.58 -28.47
CA VAL A 240 -22.89 3.03 -28.45
C VAL A 240 -22.32 3.49 -29.79
N ARG A 241 -23.17 4.10 -30.63
CA ARG A 241 -22.80 4.54 -31.99
C ARG A 241 -21.64 5.53 -32.04
N SER A 242 -21.40 6.27 -30.96
CA SER A 242 -20.30 7.24 -30.88
C SER A 242 -18.98 6.66 -30.37
N LEU A 243 -19.00 5.44 -29.81
CA LEU A 243 -17.85 4.80 -29.18
C LEU A 243 -16.84 4.36 -30.24
N LYS A 244 -15.57 4.74 -30.03
CA LYS A 244 -14.47 4.50 -30.96
C LYS A 244 -13.43 3.54 -30.40
N SER A 245 -13.17 3.61 -29.09
CA SER A 245 -12.26 2.69 -28.42
C SER A 245 -12.68 2.35 -27.00
N ILE A 246 -12.29 1.15 -26.58
CA ILE A 246 -12.33 0.67 -25.21
C ILE A 246 -10.88 0.33 -24.82
N HIS A 247 -10.31 1.13 -23.93
CA HIS A 247 -8.96 0.99 -23.42
C HIS A 247 -8.99 0.07 -22.19
N PHE A 248 -8.45 -1.14 -22.35
CA PHE A 248 -8.34 -2.12 -21.28
C PHE A 248 -7.01 -1.96 -20.56
N ILE A 249 -7.07 -1.43 -19.34
CA ILE A 249 -5.95 -1.32 -18.41
C ILE A 249 -5.98 -2.55 -17.49
N LEU A 250 -4.86 -3.27 -17.37
CA LEU A 250 -4.75 -4.27 -16.32
C LEU A 250 -4.70 -3.59 -14.96
N SER A 251 -5.50 -4.06 -14.02
CA SER A 251 -5.28 -3.69 -12.62
C SER A 251 -3.92 -4.23 -12.19
N GLN A 252 -3.00 -3.34 -11.79
CA GLN A 252 -1.78 -3.69 -11.05
C GLN A 252 -2.19 -4.15 -9.65
N SER A 253 -2.80 -5.32 -9.59
CA SER A 253 -2.93 -6.05 -8.35
C SER A 253 -1.51 -6.43 -7.90
N ILE A 254 -1.13 -5.86 -6.76
CA ILE A 254 0.16 -6.04 -6.09
C ILE A 254 0.47 -7.51 -5.75
N PHE A 255 -0.53 -8.40 -5.85
CA PHE A 255 -0.42 -9.85 -5.74
C PHE A 255 0.37 -10.51 -6.90
N TYR A 256 0.60 -9.84 -8.04
CA TYR A 256 1.07 -10.50 -9.27
C TYR A 256 2.34 -9.90 -9.88
N GLY A 257 3.40 -10.70 -9.96
CA GLY A 257 4.63 -10.36 -10.68
C GLY A 257 4.43 -10.17 -12.19
N SER A 258 5.38 -9.50 -12.86
CA SER A 258 5.30 -9.05 -14.25
C SER A 258 4.94 -10.14 -15.27
N ALA A 259 5.53 -11.35 -15.13
CA ALA A 259 5.18 -12.50 -15.98
C ALA A 259 3.72 -12.96 -15.79
N MET A 260 3.20 -12.88 -14.56
CA MET A 260 1.79 -13.01 -14.20
C MET A 260 0.91 -12.11 -15.07
N GLN A 261 1.18 -10.81 -14.96
CA GLN A 261 0.44 -9.75 -15.65
C GLN A 261 0.51 -9.90 -17.18
N ALA A 262 1.68 -10.20 -17.76
CA ALA A 262 1.83 -10.45 -19.19
C ALA A 262 0.98 -11.63 -19.70
N SER A 263 0.92 -12.74 -18.94
CA SER A 263 0.07 -13.89 -19.27
C SER A 263 -1.43 -13.55 -19.17
N ARG A 264 -1.82 -12.73 -18.19
CA ARG A 264 -3.20 -12.23 -18.04
C ARG A 264 -3.60 -11.30 -19.19
N LEU A 265 -2.72 -10.36 -19.57
CA LEU A 265 -2.92 -9.46 -20.72
C LEU A 265 -3.17 -10.26 -21.99
N GLU A 266 -2.35 -11.28 -22.24
CA GLU A 266 -2.44 -12.13 -23.42
C GLU A 266 -3.70 -13.02 -23.42
N ASN A 267 -4.08 -13.59 -22.26
CA ASN A 267 -5.35 -14.32 -22.15
C ASN A 267 -6.57 -13.43 -22.35
N MET A 268 -6.52 -12.19 -21.86
CA MET A 268 -7.55 -11.18 -22.04
C MET A 268 -7.63 -10.71 -23.52
N ARG A 269 -6.49 -10.44 -24.16
CA ARG A 269 -6.39 -10.17 -25.61
C ARG A 269 -7.02 -11.29 -26.44
N ARG A 270 -6.76 -12.55 -26.10
CA ARG A 270 -7.40 -13.72 -26.73
C ARG A 270 -8.90 -13.79 -26.48
N SER A 271 -9.35 -13.46 -25.26
CA SER A 271 -10.79 -13.45 -24.93
C SER A 271 -11.53 -12.39 -25.74
N ILE A 272 -10.99 -11.18 -25.81
CA ILE A 272 -11.52 -10.05 -26.58
C ILE A 272 -11.47 -10.35 -28.09
N SER A 273 -10.38 -10.93 -28.59
CA SER A 273 -10.22 -11.25 -30.02
C SER A 273 -11.21 -12.32 -30.52
N ARG A 274 -11.84 -13.08 -29.61
CA ARG A 274 -12.90 -14.05 -29.93
C ARG A 274 -14.29 -13.42 -30.02
N ASP A 275 -14.49 -12.25 -29.41
CA ASP A 275 -15.75 -11.52 -29.49
C ASP A 275 -15.64 -10.47 -30.62
N PRO A 276 -16.29 -10.68 -31.77
CA PRO A 276 -16.15 -9.77 -32.92
C PRO A 276 -16.66 -8.36 -32.62
N ALA A 277 -17.54 -8.20 -31.63
CA ALA A 277 -18.08 -6.91 -31.21
C ALA A 277 -16.99 -6.05 -30.54
N PHE A 278 -16.19 -6.63 -29.65
CA PHE A 278 -15.07 -5.93 -29.00
C PHE A 278 -13.83 -5.82 -29.90
N LYS A 279 -13.60 -6.77 -30.81
CA LYS A 279 -12.39 -6.80 -31.66
C LYS A 279 -12.15 -5.51 -32.47
N ALA A 280 -13.20 -4.79 -32.85
CA ALA A 280 -13.10 -3.52 -33.58
C ALA A 280 -12.87 -2.29 -32.68
N LEU A 281 -13.18 -2.38 -31.39
CA LEU A 281 -13.13 -1.27 -30.42
C LEU A 281 -11.97 -1.40 -29.41
N ALA A 282 -11.46 -2.61 -29.18
CA ALA A 282 -10.52 -2.87 -28.10
C ALA A 282 -9.10 -2.37 -28.41
N THR A 283 -8.60 -1.51 -27.53
CA THR A 283 -7.21 -1.06 -27.47
C THR A 283 -6.59 -1.51 -26.15
N PHE A 284 -5.34 -1.97 -26.19
CA PHE A 284 -4.61 -2.45 -25.03
C PHE A 284 -3.38 -1.57 -24.85
N ASP A 285 -3.49 -0.61 -23.94
CA ASP A 285 -2.33 0.16 -23.52
C ASP A 285 -1.49 -0.75 -22.62
N ALA A 286 -0.21 -0.92 -22.95
CA ALA A 286 0.76 -1.24 -21.92
C ALA A 286 0.79 -0.04 -20.97
N LEU A 287 0.94 -0.27 -19.67
CA LEU A 287 1.17 0.85 -18.76
C LEU A 287 2.53 1.47 -19.14
N ASP A 288 2.53 2.79 -19.35
CA ASP A 288 3.75 3.59 -19.46
C ASP A 288 4.38 3.67 -18.06
N ASP A 289 4.98 2.55 -17.63
CA ASP A 289 5.77 2.40 -16.41
C ASP A 289 7.17 3.04 -16.59
N ASP A 290 7.20 4.32 -17.00
CA ASP A 290 8.34 5.23 -16.89
C ASP A 290 8.40 5.87 -15.48
N ASP A 291 7.90 5.16 -14.45
CA ASP A 291 8.24 5.50 -13.05
C ASP A 291 9.55 4.77 -12.69
N ASP A 292 10.52 5.53 -12.20
CA ASP A 292 11.78 5.02 -11.69
C ASP A 292 11.58 3.84 -10.72
N GLU A 293 12.43 2.81 -10.82
CA GLU A 293 12.47 1.68 -9.90
C GLU A 293 12.71 2.14 -8.44
N GLN A 294 11.62 2.42 -7.71
CA GLN A 294 11.63 2.46 -6.25
C GLN A 294 10.79 1.31 -5.71
N ASP A 295 11.51 0.22 -5.42
CA ASP A 295 11.08 -1.00 -4.76
C ASP A 295 10.07 -0.74 -3.63
N THR A 296 8.81 -1.08 -3.89
CA THR A 296 7.81 -1.33 -2.85
C THR A 296 7.12 -2.67 -3.12
N GLY A 297 7.86 -3.77 -3.03
CA GLY A 297 7.26 -5.10 -3.00
C GLY A 297 6.40 -5.31 -1.75
N LEU A 298 5.18 -5.85 -1.92
CA LEU A 298 4.47 -6.77 -1.00
C LEU A 298 3.04 -7.04 -1.51
N HIS A 299 2.43 -8.11 -0.96
CA HIS A 299 1.15 -8.75 -1.30
C HIS A 299 1.29 -10.00 -2.22
N ASP A 300 0.81 -11.25 -1.99
CA ASP A 300 -0.06 -11.93 -0.99
C ASP A 300 -1.55 -12.17 -1.39
N ASP A 301 -1.91 -13.14 -2.27
CA ASP A 301 -3.18 -13.94 -2.11
C ASP A 301 -3.34 -15.15 -3.09
N ASP A 302 -3.90 -16.27 -2.58
CA ASP A 302 -4.23 -17.54 -3.27
C ASP A 302 -5.78 -17.79 -3.32
N ASP A 303 -6.24 -18.73 -4.17
CA ASP A 303 -7.64 -19.21 -4.36
C ASP A 303 -8.09 -20.26 -3.29
N ASP A 304 -9.34 -20.75 -3.39
CA ASP A 304 -9.88 -22.12 -3.10
C ASP A 304 -11.09 -22.20 -2.11
N ALA A 305 -12.02 -23.19 -2.12
CA ALA A 305 -12.46 -24.21 -3.10
C ALA A 305 -13.69 -25.01 -2.54
N VAL A 306 -13.66 -26.36 -2.65
CA VAL A 306 -14.58 -27.44 -2.16
C VAL A 306 -15.70 -27.86 -3.14
N LEU A 307 -16.23 -29.11 -3.10
CA LEU A 307 -15.69 -30.39 -3.63
C LEU A 307 -16.71 -31.55 -3.48
N ASN A 308 -16.81 -32.49 -4.44
CA ASN A 308 -16.90 -33.97 -4.20
C ASN A 308 -17.08 -34.87 -5.47
N PRO A 309 -16.85 -36.22 -5.39
CA PRO A 309 -16.54 -37.06 -6.56
C PRO A 309 -17.51 -38.23 -6.87
N THR A 310 -17.42 -38.86 -8.06
CA THR A 310 -17.47 -40.35 -8.21
C THR A 310 -17.12 -40.92 -9.61
N ARG A 311 -16.43 -42.08 -9.58
CA ARG A 311 -16.39 -43.23 -10.53
C ARG A 311 -15.74 -43.14 -11.93
N HIS A 312 -15.36 -44.33 -12.42
CA HIS A 312 -14.32 -44.58 -13.43
C HIS A 312 -14.80 -44.72 -14.89
N ALA A 313 -13.93 -44.30 -15.81
CA ALA A 313 -13.81 -44.82 -17.18
C ALA A 313 -12.32 -44.76 -17.62
N PRO A 314 -11.84 -45.64 -18.53
CA PRO A 314 -10.44 -45.63 -18.96
C PRO A 314 -10.13 -44.44 -19.89
N ALA A 315 -8.99 -43.79 -19.68
CA ALA A 315 -8.64 -42.55 -20.37
C ALA A 315 -8.01 -42.78 -21.77
N PRO A 316 -8.29 -41.91 -22.76
CA PRO A 316 -7.61 -41.93 -24.07
C PRO A 316 -6.12 -41.50 -23.95
N PRO A 317 -5.28 -41.79 -24.97
CA PRO A 317 -3.84 -41.53 -24.91
C PRO A 317 -3.53 -40.05 -24.65
N LYS A 318 -2.70 -39.80 -23.63
CA LYS A 318 -2.35 -38.46 -23.16
C LYS A 318 -1.61 -37.68 -24.25
N LYS A 319 -2.23 -36.61 -24.75
CA LYS A 319 -1.50 -35.53 -25.45
C LYS A 319 -0.41 -35.01 -24.50
N LYS A 320 0.81 -34.78 -25.01
CA LYS A 320 1.94 -34.26 -24.22
C LYS A 320 1.53 -32.95 -23.56
N GLN A 321 1.23 -32.98 -22.26
CA GLN A 321 1.01 -31.77 -21.47
C GLN A 321 2.33 -30.98 -21.45
N LYS A 322 2.25 -29.67 -21.67
CA LYS A 322 3.38 -28.77 -21.38
C LYS A 322 3.66 -28.85 -19.87
N PRO A 323 4.93 -28.79 -19.44
CA PRO A 323 5.25 -28.75 -18.02
C PRO A 323 4.54 -27.57 -17.36
N ILE A 324 4.02 -27.78 -16.15
CA ILE A 324 3.41 -26.74 -15.33
C ILE A 324 4.53 -25.77 -14.91
N PRO A 325 4.33 -24.42 -14.89
CA PRO A 325 5.40 -23.45 -14.70
C PRO A 325 6.41 -23.77 -13.57
N TRP A 326 5.92 -24.08 -12.35
CA TRP A 326 6.78 -24.42 -11.19
C TRP A 326 7.74 -25.61 -11.41
N ALA A 327 7.42 -26.53 -12.34
CA ALA A 327 8.32 -27.63 -12.66
C ALA A 327 9.56 -27.13 -13.41
N GLN A 328 9.45 -26.02 -14.16
CA GLN A 328 10.59 -25.33 -14.75
C GLN A 328 11.45 -24.68 -13.67
N ASP A 329 10.86 -24.04 -12.66
CA ASP A 329 11.62 -23.38 -11.58
C ASP A 329 12.44 -24.38 -10.74
N LEU A 330 11.86 -25.54 -10.40
CA LEU A 330 12.62 -26.62 -9.74
C LEU A 330 13.69 -27.24 -10.66
N LEU A 331 13.43 -27.32 -11.97
CA LEU A 331 14.44 -27.73 -12.96
C LEU A 331 15.56 -26.69 -13.10
N GLU A 332 15.26 -25.40 -12.98
CA GLU A 332 16.28 -24.35 -12.94
C GLU A 332 17.09 -24.41 -11.64
N LEU A 333 16.49 -24.63 -10.48
CA LEU A 333 17.25 -24.87 -9.24
C LEU A 333 18.16 -26.11 -9.36
N GLN A 334 17.70 -27.19 -10.02
CA GLN A 334 18.55 -28.34 -10.33
C GLN A 334 19.66 -28.00 -11.36
N ARG A 335 19.43 -27.10 -12.32
CA ARG A 335 20.48 -26.64 -13.26
C ARG A 335 21.51 -25.75 -12.58
N ILE A 336 21.06 -24.80 -11.74
CA ILE A 336 21.89 -23.91 -10.92
C ILE A 336 22.75 -24.72 -9.94
N SER A 337 22.28 -25.89 -9.49
CA SER A 337 23.07 -26.81 -8.65
C SER A 337 24.44 -27.16 -9.27
N ASN A 338 24.60 -27.16 -10.60
CA ASN A 338 25.89 -27.39 -11.26
C ASN A 338 26.89 -26.23 -11.09
N ILE A 339 26.41 -24.99 -10.93
CA ILE A 339 27.24 -23.81 -10.66
C ILE A 339 27.35 -23.48 -9.17
N GLY A 340 26.57 -24.15 -8.30
CA GLY A 340 26.47 -23.84 -6.86
C GLY A 340 27.82 -23.78 -6.10
N ARG A 341 28.86 -24.47 -6.58
CA ARG A 341 30.21 -24.45 -5.98
C ARG A 341 30.91 -23.08 -6.01
N THR A 342 30.45 -22.14 -6.82
CA THR A 342 30.96 -20.75 -6.87
C THR A 342 29.98 -19.71 -6.35
N VAL A 343 28.70 -20.08 -6.23
CA VAL A 343 27.62 -19.18 -5.75
C VAL A 343 27.84 -18.85 -4.28
N LYS A 344 27.88 -17.55 -3.97
CA LYS A 344 27.92 -17.00 -2.61
C LYS A 344 26.54 -16.56 -2.11
N ASP A 345 25.71 -16.08 -3.03
CA ASP A 345 24.43 -15.47 -2.73
C ASP A 345 23.35 -16.17 -3.54
N LEU A 346 22.32 -16.68 -2.87
CA LEU A 346 21.24 -17.44 -3.48
C LEU A 346 19.90 -16.90 -2.95
N GLN A 347 19.11 -16.33 -3.85
CA GLN A 347 17.73 -15.92 -3.57
C GLN A 347 16.78 -16.86 -4.31
N ILE A 348 15.84 -17.43 -3.57
CA ILE A 348 14.81 -18.33 -4.08
C ILE A 348 13.46 -17.74 -3.68
N ASN A 349 12.66 -17.38 -4.67
CA ASN A 349 11.31 -16.86 -4.49
C ASN A 349 10.33 -17.69 -5.33
N LEU A 350 9.46 -18.46 -4.66
CA LEU A 350 8.42 -19.26 -5.32
C LEU A 350 7.04 -18.72 -4.88
N MET A 351 6.32 -18.08 -5.80
CA MET A 351 5.00 -17.50 -5.56
C MET A 351 3.92 -18.20 -6.38
N GLY A 352 2.68 -18.26 -5.86
CA GLY A 352 1.48 -18.67 -6.60
C GLY A 352 1.41 -20.15 -6.95
N ILE A 353 1.59 -21.03 -5.96
CA ILE A 353 1.61 -22.49 -6.16
C ILE A 353 0.34 -23.12 -5.57
N VAL A 354 -0.81 -22.69 -6.08
CA VAL A 354 -2.10 -23.38 -5.89
C VAL A 354 -1.99 -24.80 -6.44
N GLY A 355 -2.27 -25.80 -5.59
CA GLY A 355 -2.44 -27.20 -6.00
C GLY A 355 -1.27 -28.15 -5.69
N GLY A 356 -1.48 -28.94 -4.62
CA GLY A 356 -0.78 -30.20 -4.31
C GLY A 356 0.40 -30.07 -3.36
N LEU A 357 0.46 -30.96 -2.36
CA LEU A 357 1.56 -31.04 -1.40
C LEU A 357 2.85 -31.47 -2.12
N LYS A 358 3.86 -30.60 -2.11
CA LYS A 358 5.15 -30.83 -2.81
C LYS A 358 6.26 -31.05 -1.81
N VAL A 359 7.13 -32.00 -2.14
CA VAL A 359 8.28 -32.40 -1.32
C VAL A 359 9.56 -32.00 -2.04
N ILE A 360 10.31 -31.05 -1.49
CA ILE A 360 11.63 -30.63 -2.01
C ILE A 360 12.72 -31.54 -1.41
N ASP A 361 13.65 -32.07 -2.22
CA ASP A 361 14.80 -32.84 -1.72
C ASP A 361 15.91 -31.89 -1.22
N PRO A 362 16.32 -31.95 0.06
CA PRO A 362 17.40 -31.14 0.64
C PRO A 362 18.69 -31.15 -0.19
N LYS A 363 18.99 -32.25 -0.90
CA LYS A 363 20.19 -32.40 -1.74
C LYS A 363 20.35 -31.32 -2.79
N ILE A 364 19.28 -30.60 -3.15
CA ILE A 364 19.38 -29.44 -4.05
C ILE A 364 20.34 -28.37 -3.51
N LEU A 365 20.49 -28.25 -2.19
CA LEU A 365 21.42 -27.33 -1.54
C LEU A 365 22.87 -27.86 -1.47
N ALA A 366 23.10 -29.16 -1.68
CA ALA A 366 24.41 -29.80 -1.49
C ALA A 366 25.59 -29.15 -2.25
N PRO A 367 25.43 -28.64 -3.49
CA PRO A 367 26.54 -28.04 -4.23
C PRO A 367 26.98 -26.66 -3.73
N PHE A 368 26.16 -25.98 -2.91
CA PHE A 368 26.32 -24.58 -2.52
C PHE A 368 27.31 -24.37 -1.35
N THR A 369 28.45 -25.06 -1.38
CA THR A 369 29.44 -25.10 -0.28
C THR A 369 30.18 -23.78 -0.03
N LYS A 370 30.05 -22.79 -0.92
CA LYS A 370 30.56 -21.42 -0.78
C LYS A 370 29.49 -20.39 -0.43
N LEU A 371 28.25 -20.81 -0.20
CA LEU A 371 27.14 -19.92 0.07
C LEU A 371 27.33 -19.20 1.41
N THR A 372 27.33 -17.88 1.35
CA THR A 372 27.37 -16.94 2.48
C THR A 372 26.01 -16.34 2.76
N ARG A 373 25.16 -16.16 1.75
CA ARG A 373 23.82 -15.56 1.91
C ARG A 373 22.75 -16.42 1.24
N LEU A 374 21.72 -16.79 2.01
CA LEU A 374 20.55 -17.52 1.52
C LEU A 374 19.29 -16.73 1.84
N GLN A 375 18.57 -16.29 0.82
CA GLN A 375 17.22 -15.75 0.95
C GLN A 375 16.22 -16.75 0.37
N TRP A 376 15.24 -17.11 1.17
CA TRP A 376 14.19 -18.07 0.83
C TRP A 376 12.82 -17.42 1.05
N SER A 377 11.95 -17.48 0.05
CA SER A 377 10.59 -16.97 0.09
C SER A 377 9.70 -17.95 -0.65
N ILE A 378 8.71 -18.51 0.04
CA ILE A 378 7.70 -19.39 -0.56
C ILE A 378 6.33 -18.97 -0.05
N ARG A 379 5.37 -18.84 -0.95
CA ARG A 379 3.96 -18.61 -0.60
C ARG A 379 3.06 -19.72 -1.12
N GLY A 380 2.12 -20.15 -0.29
CA GLY A 380 1.14 -21.21 -0.55
C GLY A 380 1.23 -22.39 0.42
N ASP A 381 0.09 -22.89 0.90
CA ASP A 381 -0.03 -23.69 2.14
C ASP A 381 0.60 -25.10 2.15
N LYS A 382 1.25 -25.53 1.07
CA LYS A 382 1.47 -26.97 0.78
C LYS A 382 2.90 -27.34 0.40
N PHE A 383 3.89 -26.68 1.00
CA PHE A 383 5.31 -27.07 0.91
C PHE A 383 5.81 -27.89 2.10
N SER A 384 6.58 -28.92 1.77
CA SER A 384 7.38 -29.68 2.72
C SER A 384 8.73 -30.01 2.10
N TRP A 385 9.73 -30.27 2.93
CA TRP A 385 10.97 -30.89 2.50
C TRP A 385 11.01 -32.35 2.94
N SER A 386 11.70 -33.20 2.16
CA SER A 386 12.03 -34.55 2.63
C SER A 386 13.07 -34.48 3.74
N LYS A 387 13.15 -35.54 4.56
CA LYS A 387 14.18 -35.61 5.61
C LYS A 387 15.57 -35.59 4.97
N PRO A 388 16.49 -34.74 5.43
CA PRO A 388 17.86 -34.73 4.92
C PRO A 388 18.54 -36.08 5.25
N PRO A 389 19.46 -36.57 4.40
CA PRO A 389 20.21 -37.77 4.71
C PRO A 389 21.12 -37.55 5.94
N PRO A 390 21.43 -38.59 6.73
CA PRO A 390 22.35 -38.47 7.86
C PRO A 390 23.70 -37.87 7.43
N GLY A 391 24.20 -36.88 8.19
CA GLY A 391 25.44 -36.18 7.87
C GLY A 391 25.34 -35.14 6.73
N PHE A 392 24.13 -34.77 6.29
CA PHE A 392 23.93 -33.74 5.27
C PHE A 392 24.50 -32.37 5.72
N SER A 393 25.57 -31.92 5.06
CA SER A 393 26.21 -30.63 5.28
C SER A 393 26.40 -29.89 3.94
N ALA A 394 25.53 -28.93 3.67
CA ALA A 394 25.47 -28.14 2.45
C ALA A 394 25.95 -26.69 2.64
N LEU A 395 25.72 -26.11 3.83
CA LEU A 395 25.82 -24.66 4.07
C LEU A 395 26.89 -24.26 5.12
N PRO A 396 28.14 -24.77 5.06
CA PRO A 396 29.13 -24.57 6.13
C PRO A 396 29.67 -23.13 6.25
N ARG A 397 29.35 -22.26 5.29
CA ARG A 397 29.80 -20.86 5.22
C ARG A 397 28.67 -19.83 5.31
N LEU A 398 27.45 -20.26 5.62
CA LEU A 398 26.31 -19.37 5.66
C LEU A 398 26.48 -18.35 6.79
N GLU A 399 26.44 -17.07 6.44
CA GLU A 399 26.59 -15.90 7.32
C GLU A 399 25.24 -15.19 7.50
N GLU A 400 24.41 -15.16 6.45
CA GLU A 400 23.08 -14.54 6.41
C GLU A 400 22.00 -15.54 5.95
N PHE A 401 20.91 -15.67 6.71
CA PHE A 401 19.75 -16.48 6.35
C PHE A 401 18.44 -15.67 6.48
N LYS A 402 17.81 -15.37 5.34
CA LYS A 402 16.50 -14.72 5.28
C LYS A 402 15.44 -15.73 4.87
N CYS A 403 14.35 -15.83 5.62
CA CYS A 403 13.22 -16.70 5.33
C CYS A 403 11.91 -15.94 5.52
N SER A 404 11.22 -15.66 4.41
CA SER A 404 9.79 -15.37 4.44
C SER A 404 9.02 -16.67 4.56
N ASP A 405 7.96 -16.66 5.36
CA ASP A 405 6.99 -17.74 5.55
C ASP A 405 7.69 -19.07 5.96
N PRO A 406 8.39 -19.10 7.12
CA PRO A 406 9.30 -20.18 7.48
C PRO A 406 8.59 -21.50 7.83
N TYR A 407 8.52 -22.40 6.83
CA TYR A 407 8.03 -23.77 7.00
C TYR A 407 8.87 -24.57 8.01
N PRO A 408 8.26 -25.38 8.89
CA PRO A 408 8.97 -26.20 9.87
C PRO A 408 10.05 -27.09 9.28
N THR A 409 9.77 -27.72 8.13
CA THR A 409 10.70 -28.66 7.49
C THR A 409 11.94 -27.98 6.92
N LEU A 410 11.82 -26.73 6.44
CA LEU A 410 12.98 -25.93 6.02
C LEU A 410 13.84 -25.56 7.23
N LEU A 411 13.20 -24.99 8.26
CA LEU A 411 13.90 -24.63 9.50
C LEU A 411 14.60 -25.84 10.11
N ASP A 412 14.00 -27.03 10.08
CA ASP A 412 14.64 -28.26 10.56
C ASP A 412 15.88 -28.67 9.78
N ILE A 413 15.91 -28.47 8.45
CA ILE A 413 17.09 -28.75 7.63
C ILE A 413 18.21 -27.77 7.96
N VAL A 414 17.90 -26.48 7.99
CA VAL A 414 18.85 -25.40 8.29
C VAL A 414 19.37 -25.53 9.73
N ARG A 415 18.51 -25.90 10.68
CA ARG A 415 18.86 -26.25 12.08
C ARG A 415 19.85 -27.39 12.17
N GLN A 416 19.76 -28.41 11.31
CA GLN A 416 20.68 -29.55 11.28
C GLN A 416 22.04 -29.23 10.63
N GLN A 417 22.20 -28.08 9.95
CA GLN A 417 23.47 -27.71 9.32
C GLN A 417 24.52 -27.19 10.33
N PRO A 418 25.83 -27.40 10.09
CA PRO A 418 26.92 -26.84 10.89
C PRO A 418 27.16 -25.35 10.57
N LEU A 419 26.19 -24.49 10.92
CA LEU A 419 26.15 -23.06 10.61
C LEU A 419 27.03 -22.21 11.55
N ASN A 420 28.30 -22.56 11.69
CA ASN A 420 29.22 -21.91 12.64
C ASN A 420 29.47 -20.42 12.31
N SER A 421 29.23 -20.03 11.05
CA SER A 421 29.43 -18.67 10.53
C SER A 421 28.18 -17.80 10.54
N LEU A 422 27.01 -18.35 10.89
CA LEU A 422 25.74 -17.61 10.80
C LEU A 422 25.68 -16.50 11.84
N ARG A 423 25.50 -15.25 11.39
CA ARG A 423 25.41 -14.04 12.23
C ARG A 423 24.13 -13.26 12.03
N ASP A 424 23.53 -13.33 10.83
CA ASP A 424 22.32 -12.58 10.48
C ASP A 424 21.17 -13.53 10.11
N VAL A 425 20.02 -13.33 10.75
CA VAL A 425 18.79 -14.12 10.51
C VAL A 425 17.60 -13.18 10.36
N GLU A 426 16.75 -13.45 9.38
CA GLU A 426 15.47 -12.77 9.17
C GLU A 426 14.34 -13.79 9.00
N LEU A 427 13.35 -13.77 9.89
CA LEU A 427 12.18 -14.66 9.89
C LEU A 427 10.89 -13.81 9.82
N SER A 428 10.31 -13.69 8.63
CA SER A 428 9.18 -12.81 8.33
C SER A 428 7.98 -13.58 7.76
N GLY A 429 6.81 -12.93 7.63
CA GLY A 429 5.61 -13.53 7.03
C GLY A 429 4.78 -14.37 8.01
N GLU A 430 4.10 -15.39 7.50
CA GLU A 430 3.36 -16.36 8.32
C GLU A 430 4.33 -17.37 8.92
N VAL A 431 4.56 -17.27 10.23
CA VAL A 431 5.61 -18.01 10.92
C VAL A 431 5.06 -19.22 11.67
N ASN A 432 5.68 -20.38 11.48
CA ASN A 432 5.49 -21.46 12.46
C ASN A 432 6.35 -21.16 13.70
N VAL A 433 5.74 -20.59 14.74
CA VAL A 433 6.47 -20.19 15.94
C VAL A 433 7.20 -21.35 16.61
N PRO A 434 6.60 -22.54 16.86
CA PRO A 434 7.33 -23.66 17.48
C PRO A 434 8.62 -24.05 16.73
N ALA A 435 8.58 -24.13 15.41
CA ALA A 435 9.77 -24.42 14.60
C ALA A 435 10.79 -23.28 14.63
N SER A 436 10.34 -22.03 14.61
CA SER A 436 11.19 -20.83 14.69
C SER A 436 11.91 -20.75 16.05
N VAL A 437 11.21 -21.02 17.15
CA VAL A 437 11.82 -21.12 18.50
C VAL A 437 12.82 -22.28 18.56
N ALA A 438 12.49 -23.44 17.98
CA ALA A 438 13.41 -24.59 17.95
C ALA A 438 14.68 -24.32 17.11
N PHE A 439 14.56 -23.54 16.03
CA PHE A 439 15.70 -23.05 15.25
C PHE A 439 16.56 -22.07 16.07
N LEU A 440 15.94 -21.05 16.68
CA LEU A 440 16.66 -20.07 17.50
C LEU A 440 17.37 -20.73 18.68
N ARG A 441 16.74 -21.66 19.41
CA ARG A 441 17.40 -22.43 20.50
C ARG A 441 18.66 -23.19 20.05
N CYS A 442 18.79 -23.50 18.77
CA CYS A 442 19.94 -24.23 18.21
C CYS A 442 21.03 -23.32 17.64
N LYS A 443 20.68 -22.15 17.09
CA LYS A 443 21.62 -21.26 16.36
C LYS A 443 21.79 -19.87 16.99
N GLY A 444 20.87 -19.46 17.87
CA GLY A 444 20.73 -18.10 18.39
C GLY A 444 21.96 -17.55 19.10
N ALA A 445 22.68 -18.39 19.84
CA ALA A 445 23.90 -17.99 20.55
C ALA A 445 25.01 -17.44 19.62
N GLY A 446 24.97 -17.75 18.32
CA GLY A 446 25.91 -17.20 17.33
C GLY A 446 25.43 -15.94 16.61
N LEU A 447 24.20 -15.48 16.82
CA LEU A 447 23.58 -14.40 16.04
C LEU A 447 23.98 -13.01 16.57
N GLU A 448 24.33 -12.11 15.65
CA GLU A 448 24.61 -10.69 15.90
C GLU A 448 23.45 -9.80 15.40
N ARG A 449 22.70 -10.23 14.39
CA ARG A 449 21.46 -9.58 13.93
C ARG A 449 20.33 -10.60 13.85
N LEU A 450 19.15 -10.19 14.33
CA LEU A 450 17.91 -10.95 14.21
C LEU A 450 16.78 -10.01 13.80
N VAL A 451 16.10 -10.35 12.72
CA VAL A 451 14.77 -9.82 12.37
C VAL A 451 13.76 -10.95 12.57
N SER A 452 12.70 -10.72 13.32
CA SER A 452 11.67 -11.75 13.53
C SER A 452 10.32 -11.14 13.85
N THR A 453 9.22 -11.82 13.51
CA THR A 453 7.87 -11.36 13.90
C THR A 453 7.71 -11.27 15.42
N THR A 454 6.87 -10.32 15.87
CA THR A 454 6.55 -10.09 17.29
C THR A 454 6.21 -11.37 18.06
N GLU A 455 5.45 -12.29 17.44
CA GLU A 455 5.01 -13.53 18.07
C GLU A 455 6.18 -14.48 18.41
N ILE A 456 7.18 -14.59 17.52
CA ILE A 456 8.40 -15.35 17.81
C ILE A 456 9.17 -14.67 18.94
N LEU A 457 9.30 -13.34 18.91
CA LEU A 457 10.08 -12.61 19.91
C LEU A 457 9.48 -12.77 21.32
N ILE A 458 8.15 -12.74 21.45
CA ILE A 458 7.44 -12.99 22.72
C ILE A 458 7.61 -14.45 23.17
N LYS A 459 7.39 -15.42 22.27
CA LYS A 459 7.33 -16.86 22.64
C LYS A 459 8.68 -17.57 22.72
N SER A 460 9.75 -16.98 22.18
CA SER A 460 11.07 -17.62 22.14
C SER A 460 11.88 -17.48 23.42
N ASP A 461 11.67 -16.42 24.22
CA ASP A 461 12.66 -15.95 25.20
C ASP A 461 13.97 -15.53 24.52
N VAL A 462 13.83 -14.62 23.54
CA VAL A 462 14.87 -14.29 22.55
C VAL A 462 16.18 -13.82 23.18
N PHE A 463 16.12 -13.07 24.28
CA PHE A 463 17.31 -12.51 24.93
C PHE A 463 18.13 -13.60 25.63
N ASN A 464 17.50 -14.60 26.26
CA ASN A 464 18.22 -15.73 26.87
C ASN A 464 18.78 -16.71 25.82
N ILE A 465 18.23 -16.73 24.61
CA ILE A 465 18.72 -17.57 23.50
C ILE A 465 19.85 -16.91 22.70
N CYS A 466 19.71 -15.61 22.38
CA CYS A 466 20.56 -14.89 21.43
C CYS A 466 21.56 -13.97 22.15
N THR A 467 22.45 -14.54 22.97
CA THR A 467 23.32 -13.78 23.89
C THR A 467 24.39 -12.88 23.27
N ASN A 468 24.65 -12.99 21.96
CA ASN A 468 25.61 -12.16 21.21
C ASN A 468 24.93 -11.11 20.31
N LEU A 469 23.61 -10.93 20.44
CA LEU A 469 22.81 -10.07 19.57
C LEU A 469 23.22 -8.60 19.73
N ARG A 470 23.40 -7.88 18.61
CA ARG A 470 23.70 -6.44 18.55
C ARG A 470 22.48 -5.61 18.12
N THR A 471 21.73 -6.15 17.16
CA THR A 471 20.56 -5.50 16.58
C THR A 471 19.40 -6.49 16.55
N LEU A 472 18.31 -6.15 17.23
CA LEU A 472 17.04 -6.89 17.17
C LEU A 472 16.00 -6.04 16.44
N LYS A 473 15.36 -6.61 15.41
CA LYS A 473 14.27 -5.96 14.69
C LYS A 473 13.00 -6.81 14.71
N SER A 474 11.87 -6.19 15.00
CA SER A 474 10.56 -6.80 14.74
C SER A 474 10.25 -6.76 13.25
N ALA A 475 9.82 -7.88 12.67
CA ALA A 475 9.21 -7.92 11.35
C ALA A 475 7.73 -7.48 11.45
N GLN A 476 7.19 -6.92 10.36
CA GLN A 476 5.75 -6.67 10.27
C GLN A 476 4.98 -7.99 10.47
N PRO A 477 3.93 -8.03 11.32
CA PRO A 477 3.10 -9.22 11.47
C PRO A 477 2.44 -9.58 10.12
N GLY A 478 2.32 -10.88 9.84
CA GLY A 478 1.55 -11.36 8.69
C GLY A 478 0.08 -10.93 8.78
N ILE A 479 -0.57 -10.78 7.63
CA ILE A 479 -1.93 -10.21 7.49
C ILE A 479 -2.96 -10.89 8.40
N TYR A 480 -2.77 -12.17 8.70
CA TYR A 480 -3.67 -13.02 9.48
C TYR A 480 -3.32 -13.16 10.97
N CYS A 481 -2.26 -12.51 11.46
CA CYS A 481 -1.81 -12.67 12.84
C CYS A 481 -2.68 -11.86 13.81
N GLN A 482 -3.54 -12.54 14.59
CA GLN A 482 -4.21 -11.96 15.76
C GLN A 482 -3.16 -11.63 16.82
N SER A 483 -2.63 -10.41 16.77
CA SER A 483 -1.36 -10.06 17.42
C SER A 483 -1.39 -10.21 18.94
N GLU A 484 -0.59 -11.15 19.45
CA GLU A 484 -0.09 -11.06 20.82
C GLU A 484 0.84 -9.82 20.92
N PHE A 485 0.49 -8.89 21.81
CA PHE A 485 1.27 -7.67 22.04
C PHE A 485 2.47 -7.94 22.94
N LEU A 486 3.48 -7.07 22.90
CA LEU A 486 4.55 -7.13 23.89
C LEU A 486 3.98 -7.08 25.30
N THR A 487 4.28 -8.10 26.09
CA THR A 487 3.87 -8.20 27.49
C THR A 487 4.92 -7.55 28.38
N ALA A 488 4.56 -7.30 29.66
CA ALA A 488 5.48 -6.80 30.68
C ALA A 488 6.83 -7.57 30.72
N ASN A 489 6.78 -8.87 30.44
CA ASN A 489 7.91 -9.77 30.53
C ASN A 489 8.76 -9.81 29.24
N PHE A 490 8.47 -8.98 28.24
CA PHE A 490 9.23 -9.00 26.98
C PHE A 490 10.73 -8.77 27.20
N PHE A 491 11.10 -7.82 28.06
CA PHE A 491 12.49 -7.53 28.43
C PHE A 491 13.03 -8.39 29.58
N ALA A 492 12.31 -9.43 30.01
CA ALA A 492 12.82 -10.36 31.01
C ALA A 492 14.02 -11.12 30.43
N CYS A 493 15.16 -11.07 31.11
CA CYS A 493 16.37 -11.76 30.72
C CYS A 493 17.13 -12.20 31.96
N VAL A 494 17.67 -13.42 31.95
CA VAL A 494 18.42 -14.03 33.06
C VAL A 494 19.89 -13.61 33.01
N THR A 495 20.42 -13.36 31.81
CA THR A 495 21.82 -12.99 31.57
C THR A 495 21.92 -11.65 30.83
N PRO A 496 22.57 -10.61 31.40
CA PRO A 496 22.67 -9.30 30.77
C PRO A 496 23.13 -9.31 29.31
N GLN A 497 22.40 -8.61 28.45
CA GLN A 497 22.67 -8.47 27.02
C GLN A 497 23.78 -7.41 26.79
N ILE A 498 25.03 -7.82 26.98
CA ILE A 498 26.21 -6.94 26.90
C ILE A 498 26.56 -6.50 25.47
N THR A 499 25.94 -7.06 24.44
CA THR A 499 26.18 -6.74 23.03
C THR A 499 25.06 -5.94 22.37
N LEU A 500 23.84 -5.99 22.92
CA LEU A 500 22.64 -5.46 22.26
C LEU A 500 22.62 -3.93 22.31
N SER A 501 22.90 -3.29 21.19
CA SER A 501 22.98 -1.83 21.07
C SER A 501 21.74 -1.18 20.46
N GLU A 502 20.98 -1.94 19.66
CA GLU A 502 19.88 -1.43 18.85
C GLU A 502 18.63 -2.33 18.92
N LEU A 503 17.47 -1.73 19.16
CA LEU A 503 16.15 -2.33 18.96
C LEU A 503 15.41 -1.57 17.85
N HIS A 504 14.72 -2.26 16.95
CA HIS A 504 13.85 -1.66 15.94
C HIS A 504 12.47 -2.34 15.91
N PHE A 505 11.41 -1.62 16.25
CA PHE A 505 10.05 -2.12 16.15
C PHE A 505 9.36 -1.56 14.89
N VAL A 506 8.98 -2.45 13.97
CA VAL A 506 8.23 -2.12 12.75
C VAL A 506 6.75 -1.91 13.08
N SER A 507 6.06 -1.15 12.21
CA SER A 507 4.66 -0.76 12.36
C SER A 507 3.73 -1.92 12.73
N GLY A 508 2.88 -1.71 13.72
CA GLY A 508 1.94 -2.72 14.24
C GLY A 508 2.52 -3.69 15.28
N THR A 509 3.77 -3.53 15.72
CA THR A 509 4.36 -4.41 16.76
C THR A 509 3.82 -4.10 18.16
N LEU A 510 3.65 -2.82 18.51
CA LEU A 510 3.46 -2.38 19.91
C LEU A 510 2.03 -1.98 20.25
N LEU A 511 1.26 -1.60 19.24
CA LEU A 511 -0.15 -1.24 19.35
C LEU A 511 -0.94 -2.14 18.40
N PRO A 512 -2.19 -2.49 18.74
CA PRO A 512 -3.12 -2.93 17.72
C PRO A 512 -3.18 -1.86 16.63
N VAL A 513 -2.83 -2.23 15.40
CA VAL A 513 -3.17 -1.42 14.25
C VAL A 513 -4.68 -1.22 14.34
N ARG A 514 -5.14 0.03 14.45
CA ARG A 514 -6.57 0.36 14.59
C ARG A 514 -7.29 0.15 13.26
N GLN A 515 -7.41 -1.11 12.86
CA GLN A 515 -8.21 -1.55 11.72
C GLN A 515 -9.71 -1.38 11.99
N ASN A 516 -10.11 -1.24 13.25
CA ASN A 516 -11.44 -0.77 13.66
C ASN A 516 -11.39 0.71 14.11
N LEU A 517 -11.63 1.62 13.16
CA LEU A 517 -11.67 3.08 13.38
C LEU A 517 -12.88 3.57 14.22
N ASP A 518 -13.90 2.74 14.41
CA ASP A 518 -15.13 3.09 15.15
C ASP A 518 -14.98 3.06 16.69
N ALA A 519 -13.85 2.57 17.21
CA ALA A 519 -13.58 2.46 18.65
C ALA A 519 -13.26 3.80 19.35
N LYS A 520 -14.01 4.88 19.07
CA LYS A 520 -13.87 6.20 19.72
C LYS A 520 -14.21 6.22 21.22
N LYS A 521 -14.54 5.07 21.84
CA LYS A 521 -15.01 4.97 23.24
C LYS A 521 -14.36 3.88 24.10
N SER A 522 -13.52 2.99 23.56
CA SER A 522 -12.67 2.17 24.43
C SER A 522 -11.54 3.05 24.98
N ALA A 523 -11.67 3.45 26.24
CA ALA A 523 -10.55 3.88 27.11
C ALA A 523 -9.33 2.99 26.82
N ARG A 524 -8.13 3.56 26.57
CA ARG A 524 -7.02 3.96 27.49
C ARG A 524 -6.01 2.92 28.07
N PRO A 525 -6.10 1.57 27.96
CA PRO A 525 -5.06 0.68 28.49
C PRO A 525 -3.79 0.71 27.65
N GLU A 526 -3.88 1.07 26.36
CA GLU A 526 -2.74 1.23 25.43
C GLU A 526 -1.58 2.02 26.05
N LYS A 527 -1.89 3.13 26.75
CA LYS A 527 -0.89 3.95 27.44
C LYS A 527 -0.16 3.18 28.54
N ALA A 528 -0.94 2.59 29.45
CA ALA A 528 -0.42 1.89 30.62
C ALA A 528 0.42 0.67 30.21
N THR A 529 0.00 -0.06 29.18
CA THR A 529 0.75 -1.22 28.67
C THR A 529 2.12 -0.82 28.14
N ILE A 530 2.23 0.20 27.28
CA ILE A 530 3.53 0.59 26.70
C ILE A 530 4.44 1.21 27.78
N GLU A 531 3.91 2.09 28.64
CA GLU A 531 4.68 2.65 29.76
C GLU A 531 5.17 1.54 30.71
N HIS A 532 4.38 0.49 30.92
CA HIS A 532 4.78 -0.66 31.74
C HIS A 532 5.84 -1.54 31.05
N VAL A 533 5.69 -1.86 29.76
CA VAL A 533 6.66 -2.65 28.97
C VAL A 533 8.03 -1.98 28.95
N PHE A 534 8.13 -0.72 28.55
CA PHE A 534 9.43 0.01 28.56
C PHE A 534 9.85 0.42 29.97
N GLY A 535 8.94 0.40 30.94
CA GLY A 535 9.25 0.53 32.36
C GLY A 535 10.23 -0.55 32.84
N GLN A 536 9.99 -1.82 32.47
CA GLN A 536 10.80 -3.00 32.86
C GLN A 536 12.19 -3.08 32.19
N LEU A 537 12.50 -2.19 31.23
CA LEU A 537 13.78 -2.23 30.51
C LEU A 537 14.91 -1.70 31.38
N GLU A 538 15.53 -2.52 32.22
CA GLU A 538 16.60 -2.08 33.13
C GLU A 538 17.98 -1.98 32.45
N PRO A 539 18.74 -0.87 32.65
CA PRO A 539 20.09 -0.69 32.08
C PRO A 539 21.06 -1.80 32.46
N GLU A 540 20.92 -2.39 33.65
CA GLU A 540 21.75 -3.49 34.14
C GLU A 540 21.56 -4.77 33.32
N SER A 541 20.35 -4.99 32.79
CA SER A 541 20.01 -6.11 31.90
C SER A 541 20.41 -5.86 30.45
N PHE A 542 20.52 -4.59 30.03
CA PHE A 542 20.83 -4.19 28.65
C PHE A 542 21.90 -3.08 28.58
N PRO A 543 23.12 -3.28 29.14
CA PRO A 543 24.09 -2.21 29.37
C PRO A 543 24.70 -1.62 28.09
N ALA A 544 24.56 -2.30 26.95
CA ALA A 544 25.00 -1.80 25.64
C ALA A 544 23.92 -1.02 24.86
N LEU A 545 22.66 -1.09 25.30
CA LEU A 545 21.50 -0.59 24.53
C LEU A 545 21.50 0.94 24.50
N LYS A 546 21.51 1.49 23.28
CA LYS A 546 21.63 2.94 23.03
C LYS A 546 20.50 3.49 22.18
N GLU A 547 19.97 2.70 21.26
CA GLU A 547 18.98 3.15 20.29
C GLU A 547 17.75 2.23 20.27
N ILE A 548 16.56 2.85 20.27
CA ILE A 548 15.29 2.18 20.00
C ILE A 548 14.59 2.93 18.87
N GLN A 549 14.46 2.31 17.71
CA GLN A 549 13.71 2.83 16.57
C GLN A 549 12.28 2.28 16.57
N MET A 550 11.31 3.14 16.26
CA MET A 550 9.89 2.82 16.21
C MET A 550 9.28 3.37 14.91
N ASP A 551 8.76 2.49 14.05
CA ASP A 551 8.18 2.95 12.77
C ASP A 551 6.79 3.59 12.91
N ASP A 552 6.07 3.31 14.02
CA ASP A 552 4.76 3.90 14.35
C ASP A 552 4.87 5.28 15.04
N ILE A 553 6.06 5.72 15.44
CA ILE A 553 6.21 7.05 16.01
C ILE A 553 6.19 8.10 14.90
N ARG A 554 5.40 9.15 15.13
CA ARG A 554 5.57 10.44 14.46
C ARG A 554 5.74 11.49 15.55
N TRP A 555 6.93 12.06 15.67
CA TRP A 555 7.15 13.09 16.69
C TRP A 555 6.23 14.30 16.44
N PRO A 556 5.58 14.83 17.49
CA PRO A 556 4.66 15.94 17.37
C PRO A 556 5.41 17.21 16.97
N ILE A 557 4.79 18.02 16.10
CA ILE A 557 5.38 19.24 15.54
C ILE A 557 4.86 20.51 16.23
N SER A 558 3.85 20.37 17.09
CA SER A 558 3.29 21.44 17.91
C SER A 558 3.23 21.06 19.39
N GLU A 559 3.18 22.07 20.27
CA GLU A 559 3.03 21.86 21.72
C GLU A 559 1.71 21.14 22.06
N ARG A 560 0.62 21.45 21.35
CA ARG A 560 -0.67 20.80 21.56
C ARG A 560 -0.62 19.30 21.27
N GLU A 561 -0.06 18.90 20.13
CA GLU A 561 0.14 17.49 19.81
C GLU A 561 1.05 16.82 20.86
N ALA A 562 2.08 17.53 21.35
CA ALA A 562 2.99 17.02 22.37
C ALA A 562 2.33 16.73 23.74
N TRP A 563 1.21 17.37 24.07
CA TRP A 563 0.40 17.04 25.25
C TRP A 563 -0.49 15.80 25.05
N GLU A 564 -0.81 15.46 23.81
CA GLU A 564 -1.65 14.30 23.43
C GLU A 564 -0.79 13.05 23.06
N ASP A 565 0.50 13.25 22.77
CA ASP A 565 1.44 12.21 22.36
C ASP A 565 1.91 11.32 23.54
N HIS A 566 1.79 10.01 23.35
CA HIS A 566 2.09 9.00 24.36
C HIS A 566 3.58 8.60 24.42
N TRP A 567 4.31 8.84 23.34
CA TRP A 567 5.74 8.52 23.20
C TRP A 567 6.64 9.56 23.84
N ILE A 568 6.18 10.79 24.05
CA ILE A 568 6.95 11.81 24.77
C ILE A 568 7.33 11.35 26.19
N PRO A 569 6.41 10.97 27.10
CA PRO A 569 6.76 10.45 28.41
C PRO A 569 7.74 9.27 28.37
N ILE A 570 7.50 8.32 27.46
CA ILE A 570 8.33 7.11 27.30
C ILE A 570 9.75 7.48 26.83
N SER A 571 9.87 8.39 25.86
CA SER A 571 11.18 8.85 25.36
C SER A 571 12.00 9.56 26.45
N VAL A 572 11.35 10.25 27.40
CA VAL A 572 12.01 10.85 28.57
C VAL A 572 12.46 9.79 29.58
N ILE A 573 11.66 8.75 29.81
CA ILE A 573 12.03 7.61 30.68
C ILE A 573 13.25 6.90 30.10
N LEU A 574 13.21 6.56 28.81
CA LEU A 574 14.31 5.90 28.11
C LEU A 574 15.58 6.79 28.04
N ALA A 575 15.44 8.09 27.80
CA ALA A 575 16.57 9.02 27.82
C ALA A 575 17.25 9.13 29.20
N ARG A 576 16.51 8.94 30.31
CA ARG A 576 17.11 8.83 31.67
C ARG A 576 17.87 7.53 31.85
N LYS A 577 17.43 6.46 31.21
CA LYS A 577 18.11 5.15 31.13
C LYS A 577 19.27 5.12 30.10
N GLY A 578 19.61 6.26 29.48
CA GLY A 578 20.70 6.39 28.50
C GLY A 578 20.33 6.04 27.06
N ILE A 579 19.05 5.74 26.79
CA ILE A 579 18.54 5.19 25.54
C ILE A 579 17.86 6.28 24.70
N THR A 580 18.23 6.40 23.43
CA THR A 580 17.63 7.36 22.49
C THR A 580 16.52 6.70 21.67
N VAL A 581 15.34 7.31 21.65
CA VAL A 581 14.23 6.87 20.79
C VAL A 581 14.25 7.60 19.45
N PHE A 582 14.03 6.84 18.38
CA PHE A 582 13.98 7.31 17.00
C PHE A 582 12.64 6.95 16.35
N ASP A 583 12.16 7.81 15.44
CA ASP A 583 11.05 7.46 14.55
C ASP A 583 11.55 6.75 13.27
N LYS A 584 10.61 6.40 12.37
CA LYS A 584 10.90 5.81 11.05
C LYS A 584 11.93 6.58 10.22
N GLU A 585 11.98 7.91 10.36
CA GLU A 585 12.89 8.80 9.63
C GLU A 585 14.22 9.02 10.39
N ARG A 586 14.46 8.28 11.47
CA ARG A 586 15.57 8.49 12.42
C ARG A 586 15.68 9.92 12.97
N ARG A 587 14.55 10.62 13.11
CA ARG A 587 14.47 11.83 13.94
C ARG A 587 14.47 11.40 15.41
N ARG A 588 15.27 12.09 16.23
CA ARG A 588 15.39 11.83 17.67
C ARG A 588 14.21 12.41 18.44
N GLY A 589 13.68 11.63 19.37
CA GLY A 589 12.67 12.09 20.32
C GLY A 589 13.16 13.24 21.21
N PRO A 590 12.22 14.02 21.79
CA PRO A 590 12.56 15.14 22.64
C PRO A 590 13.22 14.68 23.95
N THR A 591 14.50 14.99 24.13
CA THR A 591 15.17 14.77 25.41
C THR A 591 14.72 15.83 26.45
N GLY A 592 14.78 15.48 27.73
CA GLY A 592 14.24 16.32 28.82
C GLY A 592 14.73 17.77 28.85
N LYS A 593 15.91 18.07 28.30
CA LYS A 593 16.44 19.44 28.16
C LYS A 593 15.62 20.32 27.21
N ARG A 594 15.04 19.76 26.13
CA ARG A 594 14.16 20.51 25.21
C ARG A 594 12.74 20.66 25.78
N LEU A 595 12.21 19.60 26.40
CA LEU A 595 10.90 19.65 27.07
C LEU A 595 10.83 20.67 28.20
N GLY A 596 11.91 20.86 28.96
CA GLY A 596 11.99 21.92 29.98
C GLY A 596 11.84 23.34 29.41
N THR A 597 12.06 23.54 28.10
CA THR A 597 11.82 24.82 27.41
C THR A 597 10.35 24.94 26.97
N MET A 598 9.76 23.87 26.43
CA MET A 598 8.34 23.85 26.03
C MET A 598 7.41 24.00 27.24
N VAL A 599 7.60 23.19 28.29
CA VAL A 599 6.77 23.22 29.51
C VAL A 599 6.88 24.56 30.26
N ARG A 600 8.03 25.24 30.19
CA ARG A 600 8.19 26.59 30.79
C ARG A 600 7.53 27.70 29.98
N LEU A 601 7.29 27.52 28.68
CA LEU A 601 6.58 28.51 27.87
C LEU A 601 5.06 28.44 28.13
N GLY A 602 4.47 27.25 28.18
CA GLY A 602 3.05 27.08 28.52
C GLY A 602 2.68 27.56 29.94
N ALA A 603 3.61 27.46 30.90
CA ALA A 603 3.40 27.94 32.28
C ALA A 603 3.44 29.48 32.43
N VAL A 604 3.97 30.21 31.44
CA VAL A 604 4.09 31.68 31.47
C VAL A 604 2.95 32.38 30.71
N THR A 605 2.22 31.65 29.85
CA THR A 605 1.05 32.16 29.12
C THR A 605 -0.30 31.81 29.77
N GLY A 606 -0.28 31.20 30.96
CA GLY A 606 -1.46 30.75 31.70
C GLY A 606 -1.70 31.49 33.03
N ALA A 607 -1.31 32.77 33.11
CA ALA A 607 -1.50 33.66 34.26
C ALA A 607 -2.09 35.00 33.79
#